data_AF-A0A926TKE1-F1
#
_entry.id   AF-A0A926TKE1-F1
#
_cell.length_a   1.000
_cell.length_b   1.000
_cell.length_c   1.000
_cell.angle_alpha   90.00
_cell.angle_beta   90.00
_cell.angle_gamma   90.00
#
_symmetry.space_group_name_H-M   'P 1'
#
loop_
_entity.id
_entity.type
_entity.pdbx_description
1 polymer ?
#
loop_
_entity_poly.entity_id
_entity_poly.type
_entity_poly.pdbx_seq_one_letter_code
_entity_poly.pdbx_strand_id
1 'polypeptide(L)'
;MGSKAPVAIVAEAKRGILEYGLGQCIAGLIAAQQFNLKHNLQIPVVYGSVTAGSKWKFVQLQGQQLTIDVTEYDLAPIERLLGILMVMTAPVKPDARQH
;
A
#
# COMPACT_ATOMS: atom_id res chain seq x y z
N MET A 1 16.04 4.09 6.22
CA MET A 1 15.31 2.81 6.41
C MET A 1 15.27 2.11 5.08
N GLY A 2 15.84 0.91 4.96
CA GLY A 2 15.72 0.09 3.76
C GLY A 2 14.44 -0.74 3.81
N SER A 3 13.82 -0.96 2.66
CA SER A 3 12.72 -1.92 2.51
C SER A 3 13.18 -3.30 3.00
N LYS A 4 12.31 -4.06 3.67
CA LYS A 4 12.55 -5.47 3.98
C LYS A 4 11.84 -6.34 2.95
N ALA A 5 12.48 -7.44 2.54
CA ALA A 5 11.86 -8.40 1.64
C ALA A 5 10.85 -9.27 2.41
N PRO A 6 9.73 -9.69 1.79
CA PRO A 6 9.29 -9.30 0.45
C PRO A 6 8.59 -7.92 0.45
N VAL A 7 8.76 -7.18 -0.65
CA VAL A 7 7.92 -6.02 -0.97
C VAL A 7 6.78 -6.48 -1.86
N ALA A 8 5.58 -6.59 -1.30
CA ALA A 8 4.38 -7.01 -2.03
C ALA A 8 3.52 -5.82 -2.51
N ILE A 9 3.54 -4.72 -1.77
CA ILE A 9 2.69 -3.54 -2.00
C ILE A 9 3.55 -2.27 -2.05
N VAL A 10 3.29 -1.40 -3.01
CA VAL A 10 3.82 -0.05 -3.12
C VAL A 10 2.66 0.95 -3.14
N ALA A 11 2.68 1.94 -2.26
CA ALA A 11 1.69 3.01 -2.27
C ALA A 11 2.37 4.33 -2.63
N GLU A 12 1.89 4.96 -3.70
CA GLU A 12 2.32 6.30 -4.12
C GLU A 12 1.24 7.31 -3.73
N ALA A 13 1.61 8.30 -2.93
CA ALA A 13 0.72 9.37 -2.54
C ALA A 13 0.84 10.55 -3.52
N LYS A 14 -0.26 10.96 -4.17
CA LYS A 14 -0.29 12.05 -5.13
C LYS A 14 -1.33 13.10 -4.79
N ARG A 15 -0.97 14.38 -4.91
CA ARG A 15 -1.92 15.50 -4.82
C ARG A 15 -2.50 15.80 -6.20
N GLY A 16 -3.82 15.90 -6.29
CA GLY A 16 -4.53 16.20 -7.53
C GLY A 16 -4.85 14.94 -8.34
N ILE A 17 -4.45 14.94 -9.59
CA ILE A 17 -4.80 13.91 -10.58
C ILE A 17 -3.95 12.64 -10.32
N LEU A 18 -4.59 11.50 -10.07
CA LEU A 18 -3.92 10.25 -9.70
C LEU A 18 -3.06 9.69 -10.83
N GLU A 19 -3.45 9.92 -12.07
CA GLU A 19 -2.73 9.49 -13.26
C GLU A 19 -1.28 9.98 -13.27
N TYR A 20 -1.02 11.18 -12.74
CA TYR A 20 0.33 11.74 -12.65
C TYR A 20 1.23 11.01 -11.64
N GLY A 21 0.67 10.14 -10.79
CA GLY A 21 1.42 9.28 -9.87
C GLY A 21 1.66 7.87 -10.40
N LEU A 22 1.01 7.45 -11.50
CA LEU A 22 1.12 6.08 -12.01
C LEU A 22 2.55 5.72 -12.38
N GLY A 23 3.27 6.61 -13.08
CA GLY A 23 4.67 6.36 -13.46
C GLY A 23 5.58 6.12 -12.25
N GLN A 24 5.40 6.88 -11.18
CA GLN A 24 6.17 6.73 -9.93
C GLN A 24 5.83 5.41 -9.23
N CYS A 25 4.54 5.09 -9.13
CA CYS A 25 4.07 3.83 -8.56
C CYS A 25 4.62 2.62 -9.33
N ILE A 26 4.52 2.63 -10.65
CA ILE A 26 5.03 1.56 -11.53
C ILE A 26 6.55 1.40 -11.39
N ALA A 27 7.31 2.50 -11.33
CA ALA A 27 8.75 2.43 -11.07
C ALA A 27 9.05 1.76 -9.72
N GLY A 28 8.25 2.04 -8.69
CA GLY A 28 8.32 1.36 -7.40
C GLY A 28 8.00 -0.13 -7.47
N LEU A 29 7.01 -0.54 -8.27
CA LEU A 29 6.69 -1.96 -8.50
C LEU A 29 7.83 -2.71 -9.19
N ILE A 30 8.45 -2.10 -10.21
CA ILE A 30 9.63 -2.67 -10.87
C ILE A 30 10.76 -2.83 -9.84
N ALA A 31 11.03 -1.80 -9.04
CA ALA A 31 12.04 -1.87 -7.99
C ALA A 31 11.74 -2.96 -6.95
N ALA A 32 10.47 -3.13 -6.56
CA ALA A 32 10.01 -4.17 -5.63
C ALA A 32 10.24 -5.58 -6.19
N GLN A 33 9.87 -5.82 -7.45
CA GLN A 33 10.10 -7.10 -8.11
C GLN A 33 11.60 -7.44 -8.15
N GLN A 34 12.45 -6.48 -8.54
CA GLN A 34 13.89 -6.66 -8.58
C GLN A 34 14.50 -6.86 -7.20
N PHE A 35 14.01 -6.15 -6.19
CA PHE A 35 14.45 -6.29 -4.81
C PHE A 35 14.11 -7.67 -4.24
N ASN A 36 12.91 -8.19 -4.53
CA ASN A 36 12.50 -9.53 -4.13
C ASN A 36 13.35 -10.60 -4.82
N LEU A 37 13.58 -10.47 -6.13
CA LEU A 37 14.43 -11.39 -6.88
C LEU A 37 15.86 -11.42 -6.33
N LYS A 38 16.43 -10.27 -5.98
CA LYS A 38 17.76 -10.18 -5.32
C LYS A 38 17.82 -10.89 -3.97
N HIS A 39 16.69 -11.08 -3.30
CA HIS A 39 16.57 -11.84 -2.05
C HIS A 39 16.14 -13.30 -2.28
N ASN A 40 16.27 -13.81 -3.51
CA ASN A 40 15.84 -15.15 -3.92
C ASN A 40 14.35 -15.42 -3.69
N LEU A 41 13.52 -14.36 -3.69
CA LEU A 41 12.06 -14.47 -3.57
C LEU A 41 11.43 -14.28 -4.94
N GLN A 42 10.83 -15.35 -5.47
CA GLN A 42 10.02 -15.29 -6.68
C GLN A 42 8.60 -14.84 -6.33
N ILE A 43 8.42 -13.52 -6.21
CA ILE A 43 7.10 -12.92 -6.05
C ILE A 43 6.52 -12.67 -7.44
N PRO A 44 5.53 -13.46 -7.92
CA PRO A 44 5.06 -13.39 -9.30
C PRO A 44 4.33 -12.08 -9.61
N VAL A 45 3.68 -11.48 -8.60
CA VAL A 45 2.88 -10.26 -8.74
C VAL A 45 3.18 -9.30 -7.59
N VAL A 46 3.41 -8.04 -7.92
CA VAL A 46 3.46 -6.93 -6.95
C VAL A 46 2.33 -5.95 -7.23
N TYR A 47 1.76 -5.40 -6.16
CA TYR A 47 0.58 -4.54 -6.23
C TYR A 47 0.94 -3.11 -5.89
N GLY A 48 0.30 -2.18 -6.59
CA GLY A 48 0.49 -0.75 -6.47
C GLY A 48 -0.82 -0.06 -6.21
N SER A 49 -0.77 1.05 -5.47
CA SER A 49 -1.88 1.99 -5.42
C SER A 49 -1.35 3.41 -5.60
N VAL A 50 -2.04 4.21 -6.40
CA VAL A 50 -1.89 5.67 -6.36
C VAL A 50 -3.07 6.24 -5.60
N THR A 51 -2.79 7.08 -4.61
CA THR A 51 -3.85 7.64 -3.76
C THR A 51 -3.68 9.13 -3.52
N ALA A 52 -4.79 9.86 -3.52
CA ALA A 52 -4.88 11.23 -3.02
C ALA A 52 -5.36 11.29 -1.57
N GLY A 53 -5.32 10.17 -0.85
CA GLY A 53 -5.99 9.97 0.42
C GLY A 53 -7.45 9.63 0.20
N SER A 54 -8.26 10.56 -0.33
CA SER A 54 -9.69 10.33 -0.51
C SER A 54 -10.06 9.49 -1.73
N LYS A 55 -9.12 9.25 -2.64
CA LYS A 55 -9.33 8.50 -3.87
C LYS A 55 -8.17 7.56 -4.13
N TRP A 56 -8.49 6.39 -4.66
CA TRP A 56 -7.53 5.31 -4.86
C TRP A 56 -7.67 4.73 -6.26
N LYS A 57 -6.53 4.45 -6.86
CA LYS A 57 -6.39 3.76 -8.13
C LYS A 57 -5.38 2.63 -7.96
N PHE A 58 -5.65 1.49 -8.56
CA PHE A 58 -4.90 0.26 -8.30
C PHE A 58 -4.18 -0.24 -9.55
N VAL A 59 -3.00 -0.81 -9.32
CA VAL A 59 -2.08 -1.29 -10.35
C VAL A 59 -1.50 -2.62 -9.91
N GLN A 60 -1.23 -3.52 -10.85
CA GLN A 60 -0.43 -4.72 -10.59
C GLN A 60 0.60 -4.94 -11.70
N LEU A 61 1.73 -5.52 -11.32
CA LEU A 61 2.82 -5.91 -12.22
C LEU A 61 3.12 -7.40 -12.05
N GLN A 62 2.97 -8.18 -13.12
CA GLN A 62 3.32 -9.60 -13.20
C GLN A 62 4.37 -9.84 -14.27
N GLY A 63 5.60 -10.15 -13.87
CA GLY A 63 6.74 -10.14 -14.79
C GLY A 63 6.84 -8.78 -15.48
N GLN A 64 6.57 -8.75 -16.79
CA GLN A 64 6.55 -7.53 -17.61
C GLN A 64 5.13 -7.04 -17.95
N GLN A 65 4.08 -7.75 -17.52
CA GLN A 65 2.70 -7.37 -17.79
C GLN A 65 2.17 -6.44 -16.68
N LEU A 66 1.82 -5.23 -17.08
CA LEU A 66 1.17 -4.24 -16.22
C LEU A 66 -0.34 -4.28 -16.44
N THR A 67 -1.12 -4.28 -15.36
CA THR A 67 -2.57 -4.07 -15.40
C THR A 67 -2.92 -2.88 -14.52
N ILE A 68 -3.68 -1.94 -15.07
CA ILE A 68 -4.15 -0.74 -14.37
C ILE A 68 -5.67 -0.83 -14.30
N ASP A 69 -6.23 -0.71 -13.09
CA ASP A 69 -7.65 -0.44 -12.97
C ASP A 69 -7.90 1.02 -13.30
N VAL A 70 -8.74 1.26 -14.31
CA VAL A 70 -9.06 2.61 -14.78
C VAL A 70 -10.06 3.31 -13.88
N THR A 71 -10.73 2.56 -13.00
CA THR A 71 -11.67 3.08 -12.02
C THR A 71 -10.93 3.83 -10.91
N GLU A 72 -11.42 5.02 -10.57
CA GLU A 72 -11.06 5.67 -9.31
C GLU A 72 -12.10 5.34 -8.25
N TYR A 73 -11.64 4.82 -7.13
CA TYR A 73 -12.49 4.50 -5.99
C TYR A 73 -12.39 5.61 -4.95
N ASP A 74 -13.52 6.16 -4.53
CA ASP A 74 -13.55 7.00 -3.34
C ASP A 74 -13.22 6.14 -2.12
N LEU A 75 -12.31 6.62 -1.27
CA LEU A 75 -11.98 6.01 0.01
C LEU A 75 -13.19 6.06 0.93
N ALA A 76 -13.99 7.12 0.79
CA ALA A 76 -15.06 7.44 1.70
C ALA A 76 -16.37 6.73 1.33
N PRO A 77 -17.02 6.09 2.31
CA PRO A 77 -16.87 6.52 3.67
C PRO A 77 -15.98 5.45 4.36
N ILE A 78 -14.72 5.85 4.57
CA ILE A 78 -13.65 5.15 5.28
C ILE A 78 -13.91 5.23 6.77
N GLU A 79 -15.16 5.49 7.13
CA GLU A 79 -15.51 6.28 8.31
C GLU A 79 -15.34 5.41 9.51
N ARG A 80 -15.77 4.19 9.32
CA ARG A 80 -15.48 3.18 10.28
C ARG A 80 -14.03 2.71 10.19
N LEU A 81 -13.42 2.75 8.99
CA LEU A 81 -12.10 2.20 8.68
C LEU A 81 -11.00 2.77 9.58
N LEU A 82 -11.25 3.93 10.19
CA LEU A 82 -10.36 4.51 11.18
C LEU A 82 -10.92 4.53 12.59
N GLY A 83 -12.25 4.60 12.76
CA GLY A 83 -12.86 4.53 14.10
C GLY A 83 -12.47 3.25 14.86
N ILE A 84 -12.08 2.23 14.13
CA ILE A 84 -11.66 0.93 14.64
C ILE A 84 -10.15 0.85 14.81
N LEU A 85 -9.36 1.39 13.86
CA LEU A 85 -7.90 1.48 14.02
C LEU A 85 -7.55 2.15 15.36
N MET A 86 -8.37 3.13 15.75
CA MET A 86 -8.33 3.86 17.02
C MET A 86 -8.57 3.03 18.29
N VAL A 87 -9.45 2.03 18.25
CA VAL A 87 -9.67 1.20 19.45
C VAL A 87 -8.53 0.20 19.62
N MET A 88 -7.97 -0.25 18.50
CA MET A 88 -7.13 -1.43 18.43
C MET A 88 -5.67 -1.19 18.79
N THR A 89 -5.18 0.03 18.64
CA THR A 89 -3.82 0.37 19.06
C THR A 89 -3.77 0.91 20.49
N ALA A 90 -4.83 0.71 21.30
CA ALA A 90 -4.91 1.17 22.67
C ALA A 90 -4.31 0.15 23.67
N PRO A 91 -3.41 0.57 24.58
CA PRO A 91 -2.86 -0.32 25.61
C PRO A 91 -3.87 -0.67 26.71
N VAL A 92 -3.78 -1.89 27.25
CA VAL A 92 -4.57 -2.32 28.43
C VAL A 92 -3.97 -1.69 29.70
N LYS A 93 -4.77 -1.03 30.54
CA LYS A 93 -4.33 -0.57 31.87
C LYS A 93 -4.23 -1.77 32.82
N PRO A 94 -3.08 -2.05 33.46
CA PRO A 94 -3.01 -3.04 34.53
C PRO A 94 -3.80 -2.56 35.76
N ASP A 95 -4.43 -3.51 36.46
CA ASP A 95 -5.27 -3.24 37.64
C ASP A 95 -4.43 -2.71 38.82
N ALA A 96 -4.87 -1.63 39.44
CA ALA A 96 -4.17 -0.96 40.55
C ALA A 96 -4.51 -1.57 41.93
N ARG A 97 -5.09 -2.78 41.97
CA ARG A 97 -5.59 -3.44 43.19
C ARG A 97 -4.87 -4.74 43.56
N GLN A 98 -3.54 -4.76 43.46
CA GLN A 98 -2.73 -5.82 44.07
C GLN A 98 -1.46 -5.25 44.74
N HIS A 99 -1.64 -4.52 45.85
CA HIS A 99 -0.69 -4.44 46.97
C HIS A 99 -1.44 -4.01 48.23
#